data_AF-A0A139DH11-F1
#
_entry.id   AF-A0A139DH11-F1
#
_cell.length_a   1.000
_cell.length_b   1.000
_cell.length_c   1.000
_cell.angle_alpha   90.00
_cell.angle_beta   90.00
_cell.angle_gamma   90.00
#
_symmetry.space_group_name_H-M   'P 1'
#
loop_
_entity.id
_entity.type
_entity.pdbx_description
1 polymer ?
#
loop_
_entity_poly.entity_id
_entity_poly.type
_entity_poly.pdbx_seq_one_letter_code
_entity_poly.pdbx_strand_id
1 'polypeptide(L)'
;MSARAVAAWVPWPSFAVPDTARRVVWRWALIAVLATLAGCQMLGFRPSPPVPPLLEPGSGGLNVQLNQRMTLSMDGRKHHMVMVVSFSPTQTRMTGFTLTGQRLLDIVQEGGRITSWHSELVDRDVPARWLLSQMQLAYWPEKALQQAYHGPWSLRQEARERALYLEDELVVMVSYAADFSGPEAGSQLTIKHHRMALVMAIETLKVKELAARSGPDNMSEAGQ
;
A
#
# COMPACT_ATOMS: atom_id res chain seq x y z
N MET A 1 43.40 -100.30 -23.43
CA MET A 1 41.95 -100.09 -23.23
C MET A 1 41.78 -98.88 -22.33
N SER A 2 41.28 -97.76 -22.84
CA SER A 2 40.94 -96.60 -22.02
C SER A 2 39.77 -95.87 -22.65
N ALA A 3 38.65 -95.85 -21.95
CA ALA A 3 37.38 -95.30 -22.37
C ALA A 3 37.40 -93.77 -22.18
N ARG A 4 37.06 -93.01 -23.24
CA ARG A 4 36.81 -91.57 -23.17
C ARG A 4 35.30 -91.35 -23.11
N ALA A 5 34.82 -90.87 -21.97
CA ALA A 5 33.44 -90.41 -21.79
C ALA A 5 33.28 -89.01 -22.41
N VAL A 6 32.21 -88.84 -23.20
CA VAL A 6 31.79 -87.60 -23.84
C VAL A 6 30.91 -86.83 -22.87
N ALA A 7 31.33 -85.62 -22.47
CA ALA A 7 30.53 -84.71 -21.66
C ALA A 7 29.55 -83.95 -22.55
N ALA A 8 28.25 -84.15 -22.31
CA ALA A 8 27.16 -83.49 -23.00
C ALA A 8 27.04 -82.01 -22.57
N TRP A 9 27.03 -81.11 -23.54
CA TRP A 9 26.69 -79.69 -23.37
C TRP A 9 25.17 -79.54 -23.19
N VAL A 10 24.75 -78.86 -22.12
CA VAL A 10 23.36 -78.43 -21.91
C VAL A 10 23.28 -76.92 -22.18
N PRO A 11 22.42 -76.44 -23.10
CA PRO A 11 22.22 -75.02 -23.32
C PRO A 11 21.35 -74.39 -22.22
N TRP A 12 21.66 -73.13 -21.87
CA TRP A 12 20.94 -72.31 -20.90
C TRP A 12 19.55 -71.88 -21.41
N PRO A 13 18.55 -71.68 -20.53
CA PRO A 13 17.24 -71.18 -20.92
C PRO A 13 17.26 -69.67 -21.20
N SER A 14 16.64 -69.27 -22.31
CA SER A 14 16.40 -67.88 -22.67
C SER A 14 15.19 -67.34 -21.89
N PHE A 15 15.38 -66.32 -21.05
CA PHE A 15 14.29 -65.61 -20.39
C PHE A 15 13.66 -64.59 -21.35
N ALA A 16 12.42 -64.86 -21.77
CA ALA A 16 11.58 -63.90 -22.50
C ALA A 16 10.89 -62.95 -21.51
N VAL A 17 11.05 -61.63 -21.70
CA VAL A 17 10.35 -60.60 -20.91
C VAL A 17 8.92 -60.44 -21.46
N PRO A 18 7.87 -60.58 -20.63
CA PRO A 18 6.49 -60.47 -21.09
C PRO A 18 6.07 -59.01 -21.40
N ASP A 19 5.50 -58.80 -22.59
CA ASP A 19 5.05 -57.49 -23.14
C ASP A 19 3.95 -56.76 -22.34
N THR A 20 3.36 -57.39 -21.34
CA THR A 20 2.30 -56.81 -20.49
C THR A 20 2.81 -55.76 -19.51
N ALA A 21 4.08 -55.83 -19.11
CA ALA A 21 4.69 -54.86 -18.19
C ALA A 21 4.83 -53.46 -18.82
N ARG A 22 4.99 -53.38 -20.14
CA ARG A 22 5.25 -52.12 -20.87
C ARG A 22 4.04 -51.19 -20.92
N ARG A 23 2.81 -51.74 -20.95
CA ARG A 23 1.56 -50.96 -20.97
C ARG A 23 1.19 -50.39 -19.60
N VAL A 24 1.54 -51.09 -18.51
CA VAL A 24 1.27 -50.63 -17.14
C VAL A 24 2.21 -49.49 -16.78
N VAL A 25 3.51 -49.62 -17.08
CA VAL A 25 4.51 -48.56 -16.84
C VAL A 25 4.18 -47.28 -17.61
N TRP A 26 3.68 -47.40 -18.85
CA TRP A 26 3.31 -46.24 -19.66
C TRP A 26 2.06 -45.51 -19.14
N ARG A 27 1.09 -46.25 -18.59
CA ARG A 27 -0.08 -45.66 -17.92
C ARG A 27 0.28 -44.90 -16.64
N TRP A 28 1.17 -45.44 -15.81
CA TRP A 28 1.65 -44.75 -14.62
C TRP A 28 2.53 -43.54 -14.94
N ALA A 29 3.34 -43.63 -16.00
CA ALA A 29 4.11 -42.48 -16.49
C ALA A 29 3.21 -41.34 -16.99
N LEU A 30 2.11 -41.63 -17.68
CA LEU A 30 1.12 -40.62 -18.11
C LEU A 30 0.41 -39.96 -16.92
N ILE A 31 0.06 -40.71 -15.87
CA ILE A 31 -0.57 -40.15 -14.65
C ILE A 31 0.42 -39.25 -13.90
N ALA A 32 1.69 -39.65 -13.79
CA ALA A 32 2.71 -38.85 -13.14
C ALA A 32 2.99 -37.52 -13.88
N VAL A 33 2.95 -37.52 -15.22
CA VAL A 33 3.06 -36.29 -16.03
C VAL A 33 1.82 -35.41 -15.89
N LEU A 34 0.62 -35.97 -15.85
CA LEU A 34 -0.61 -35.20 -15.60
C LEU A 34 -0.62 -34.56 -14.19
N ALA A 35 -0.03 -35.22 -13.19
CA ALA A 35 0.07 -34.69 -11.83
C ALA A 35 1.03 -33.49 -11.71
N THR A 36 2.08 -33.40 -12.54
CA THR A 36 3.02 -32.27 -12.49
C THR A 36 2.48 -31.00 -13.15
N LEU A 37 1.55 -31.10 -14.11
CA LEU A 37 0.92 -29.91 -14.71
C LEU A 37 -0.11 -29.21 -13.80
N ALA A 38 -0.70 -29.93 -12.83
CA ALA A 38 -1.68 -29.34 -11.90
C ALA A 38 -1.05 -28.42 -10.83
N GLY A 39 0.28 -28.44 -10.65
CA GLY A 39 0.98 -27.64 -9.65
C GLY A 39 1.13 -26.16 -10.00
N CYS A 40 1.06 -25.77 -11.28
CA CYS A 40 1.32 -24.38 -11.70
C CYS A 40 0.18 -23.39 -11.36
N GLN A 41 -0.99 -23.88 -10.96
CA GLN A 41 -2.15 -23.04 -10.60
C GLN A 41 -2.27 -22.81 -9.09
N MET A 42 -1.46 -23.51 -8.28
CA MET A 42 -1.36 -23.28 -6.83
C MET A 42 -0.30 -22.25 -6.45
N LEU A 43 0.65 -21.93 -7.33
CA LEU A 43 1.40 -20.67 -7.26
C LEU A 43 0.52 -19.53 -7.80
N GLY A 44 -0.58 -19.28 -7.09
CA GLY A 44 -1.47 -18.16 -7.35
C GLY A 44 -0.68 -16.86 -7.20
N PHE A 45 -0.37 -16.24 -8.34
CA PHE A 45 0.05 -14.86 -8.43
C PHE A 45 -1.08 -14.02 -7.82
N ARG A 46 -0.98 -13.69 -6.52
CA ARG A 46 -1.97 -12.81 -5.89
C ARG A 46 -1.75 -11.43 -6.49
N PRO A 47 -2.70 -10.88 -7.26
CA PRO A 47 -2.57 -9.50 -7.71
C PRO A 47 -2.38 -8.62 -6.49
N SER A 48 -1.41 -7.69 -6.55
CA SER A 48 -1.22 -6.71 -5.49
C SER A 48 -2.58 -6.06 -5.22
N PRO A 49 -3.00 -5.94 -3.96
CA PRO A 49 -4.27 -5.30 -3.68
C PRO A 49 -4.29 -3.93 -4.34
N PRO A 50 -5.43 -3.51 -4.91
CA PRO A 50 -5.55 -2.19 -5.49
C PRO A 50 -5.17 -1.15 -4.43
N VAL A 51 -4.68 0.00 -4.88
CA VAL A 51 -4.33 1.13 -4.01
C VAL A 51 -5.54 2.05 -3.94
N PRO A 52 -5.86 2.67 -2.77
CA PRO A 52 -6.94 3.64 -2.70
C PRO A 52 -6.75 4.76 -3.74
N PRO A 53 -7.80 5.16 -4.47
CA PRO A 53 -7.79 6.34 -5.31
C PRO A 53 -7.23 7.55 -4.56
N LEU A 54 -6.34 8.29 -5.24
CA LEU A 54 -5.83 9.56 -4.72
C LEU A 54 -6.55 10.68 -5.47
N LEU A 55 -7.12 11.60 -4.70
CA LEU A 55 -7.90 12.71 -5.23
C LEU A 55 -6.98 13.87 -5.62
N GLU A 56 -7.45 14.73 -6.53
CA GLU A 56 -6.73 15.96 -6.88
C GLU A 56 -6.71 16.94 -5.71
N PRO A 57 -5.61 17.69 -5.48
CA PRO A 57 -5.48 18.60 -4.33
C PRO A 57 -6.66 19.56 -4.12
N GLY A 58 -7.23 20.13 -5.19
CA GLY A 58 -8.34 21.08 -5.09
C GLY A 58 -9.70 20.48 -4.74
N SER A 59 -9.86 19.16 -4.80
CA SER A 59 -11.15 18.52 -4.49
C SER A 59 -11.53 18.57 -3.00
N GLY A 60 -10.57 18.88 -2.12
CA GLY A 60 -10.81 19.01 -0.68
C GLY A 60 -11.43 20.34 -0.27
N GLY A 61 -11.36 21.36 -1.12
CA GLY A 61 -11.82 22.73 -0.80
C GLY A 61 -11.02 23.42 0.30
N LEU A 62 -9.90 22.85 0.74
CA LEU A 62 -9.04 23.40 1.78
C LEU A 62 -7.92 24.25 1.18
N ASN A 63 -7.62 25.38 1.82
CA ASN A 63 -6.50 26.26 1.49
C ASN A 63 -5.75 26.67 2.76
N VAL A 64 -5.10 25.69 3.41
CA VAL A 64 -4.53 25.82 4.75
C VAL A 64 -3.21 25.08 4.88
N GLN A 65 -2.38 25.49 5.83
CA GLN A 65 -1.22 24.78 6.33
C GLN A 65 -1.46 24.37 7.79
N LEU A 66 -1.24 23.10 8.08
CA LEU A 66 -1.38 22.46 9.37
C LEU A 66 0.01 22.11 9.89
N ASN A 67 0.36 22.58 11.07
CA ASN A 67 1.48 22.05 11.82
C ASN A 67 0.92 21.07 12.85
N GLN A 68 1.40 19.83 12.82
CA GLN A 68 0.79 18.73 13.56
C GLN A 68 1.85 17.94 14.32
N ARG A 69 1.50 17.43 15.49
CA ARG A 69 2.25 16.37 16.15
C ARG A 69 1.67 15.05 15.68
N MET A 70 2.53 14.17 15.19
CA MET A 70 2.14 12.82 14.77
C MET A 70 2.88 11.80 15.63
N THR A 71 2.11 10.83 16.15
CA THR A 71 2.66 9.63 16.78
C THR A 71 2.29 8.43 15.92
N LEU A 72 3.30 7.82 15.32
CA LEU A 72 3.19 6.61 14.52
C LEU A 72 3.49 5.40 15.40
N SER A 73 2.53 4.51 15.58
CA SER A 73 2.71 3.24 16.28
C SER A 73 2.71 2.09 15.27
N MET A 74 3.81 1.34 15.23
CA MET A 74 4.01 0.26 14.27
C MET A 74 5.02 -0.73 14.85
N ASP A 75 4.80 -2.03 14.65
CA ASP A 75 5.69 -3.11 15.11
C ASP A 75 6.04 -3.01 16.62
N GLY A 76 5.08 -2.57 17.44
CA GLY A 76 5.26 -2.35 18.89
C GLY A 76 6.09 -1.13 19.27
N ARG A 77 6.58 -0.36 18.30
CA ARG A 77 7.35 0.88 18.50
C ARG A 77 6.49 2.11 18.28
N LYS A 78 6.84 3.20 18.98
CA LYS A 78 6.24 4.52 18.77
C LYS A 78 7.29 5.47 18.22
N HIS A 79 6.97 6.14 17.13
CA HIS A 79 7.79 7.16 16.50
C HIS A 79 7.04 8.49 16.59
N HIS A 80 7.71 9.51 17.13
CA HIS A 80 7.15 10.85 17.24
C HIS A 80 7.79 11.76 16.20
N MET A 81 6.95 12.54 15.52
CA MET A 81 7.39 13.49 14.52
C MET A 81 6.51 14.74 14.52
N VAL A 82 7.06 15.82 13.99
CA VAL A 82 6.29 17.03 13.64
C VAL A 82 6.04 17.01 12.14
N MET A 83 4.79 17.23 11.75
CA MET A 83 4.36 17.25 10.37
C MET A 83 3.91 18.65 10.00
N VAL A 84 4.31 19.12 8.82
CA VAL A 84 3.75 20.29 8.17
C VAL A 84 3.00 19.80 6.94
N VAL A 85 1.68 19.94 6.94
CA VAL A 85 0.81 19.53 5.84
C VAL A 85 0.16 20.77 5.26
N SER A 86 0.32 21.01 3.96
CA SER A 86 -0.36 22.10 3.26
C SER A 86 -1.32 21.56 2.23
N PHE A 87 -2.57 22.01 2.29
CA PHE A 87 -3.59 21.77 1.30
C PHE A 87 -3.86 23.07 0.56
N SER A 88 -3.78 23.03 -0.78
CA SER A 88 -4.14 24.13 -1.65
C SER A 88 -4.80 23.59 -2.93
N PRO A 89 -5.47 24.44 -3.73
CA PRO A 89 -6.15 23.99 -4.94
C PRO A 89 -5.28 23.24 -5.95
N THR A 90 -3.98 23.56 -6.01
CA THR A 90 -3.05 23.00 -7.00
C THR A 90 -2.06 22.01 -6.42
N GLN A 91 -1.84 22.02 -5.10
CA GLN A 91 -0.79 21.25 -4.46
C GLN A 91 -1.20 20.75 -3.07
N THR A 92 -0.94 19.48 -2.80
CA THR A 92 -0.88 18.93 -1.43
C THR A 92 0.56 18.61 -1.11
N ARG A 93 1.09 19.12 0.00
CA ARG A 93 2.46 18.83 0.46
C ARG A 93 2.46 18.38 1.90
N MET A 94 3.32 17.42 2.21
CA MET A 94 3.53 16.89 3.54
C MET A 94 5.03 16.78 3.79
N THR A 95 5.52 17.52 4.78
CA THR A 95 6.92 17.47 5.21
C THR A 95 6.98 17.02 6.67
N GLY A 96 7.74 15.97 6.95
CA GLY A 96 7.91 15.43 8.28
C GLY A 96 9.28 15.73 8.86
N PHE A 97 9.33 15.98 10.16
CA PHE A 97 10.53 16.32 10.90
C PHE A 97 10.64 15.49 12.19
N THR A 98 11.87 15.17 12.60
CA THR A 98 12.14 14.73 13.96
C THR A 98 11.74 15.82 14.95
N LEU A 99 11.63 15.47 16.24
CA LEU A 99 11.42 16.46 17.31
C LEU A 99 12.59 17.46 17.43
N THR A 100 13.77 17.11 16.92
CA THR A 100 14.95 17.98 16.86
C THR A 100 15.00 18.84 15.59
N GLY A 101 14.00 18.74 14.70
CA GLY A 101 13.89 19.57 13.49
C GLY A 101 14.58 19.02 12.24
N GLN A 102 15.10 17.79 12.26
CA GLN A 102 15.70 17.16 11.10
C GLN A 102 14.60 16.64 10.15
N ARG A 103 14.71 16.93 8.85
CA ARG A 103 13.72 16.49 7.86
C ARG A 103 13.79 14.96 7.66
N LEU A 104 12.67 14.28 7.84
CA LEU A 104 12.50 12.84 7.67
C LEU A 104 11.92 12.48 6.31
N LEU A 105 10.94 13.27 5.84
CA LEU A 105 10.27 13.04 4.57
C LEU A 105 9.75 14.36 4.00
N ASP A 106 9.58 14.38 2.69
CA ASP A 106 8.90 15.44 1.96
C ASP A 106 8.14 14.83 0.80
N ILE A 107 6.83 15.02 0.75
CA ILE A 107 5.94 14.47 -0.27
C ILE A 107 5.15 15.62 -0.86
N VAL A 108 5.14 15.71 -2.19
CA VAL A 108 4.38 16.72 -2.93
C VAL A 108 3.51 16.02 -3.96
N GLN A 109 2.23 16.35 -3.96
CA GLN A 109 1.28 16.01 -5.02
C GLN A 109 0.87 17.28 -5.76
N GLU A 110 1.14 17.32 -7.06
CA GLU A 110 0.80 18.44 -7.95
C GLU A 110 0.62 17.93 -9.39
N GLY A 111 -0.43 18.40 -10.07
CA GLY A 111 -0.72 18.02 -11.46
C GLY A 111 -0.79 16.51 -11.69
N GLY A 112 -1.44 15.76 -10.80
CA GLY A 112 -1.54 14.30 -10.84
C GLY A 112 -0.23 13.53 -10.56
N ARG A 113 0.89 14.23 -10.34
CA ARG A 113 2.20 13.62 -10.06
C ARG A 113 2.47 13.64 -8.57
N ILE A 114 3.21 12.64 -8.10
CA ILE A 114 3.73 12.57 -6.73
C ILE A 114 5.25 12.59 -6.82
N THR A 115 5.87 13.54 -6.14
CA THR A 115 7.31 13.53 -5.86
C THR A 115 7.51 13.30 -4.37
N SER A 116 8.51 12.51 -4.03
CA SER A 116 8.81 12.17 -2.64
C SER A 116 10.30 12.06 -2.40
N TRP A 117 10.72 12.51 -1.22
CA TRP A 117 12.03 12.31 -0.67
C TRP A 117 11.88 11.78 0.76
N HIS A 118 12.78 10.89 1.18
CA HIS A 118 12.88 10.38 2.54
C HIS A 118 14.34 10.37 3.00
N SER A 119 14.55 10.47 4.31
CA SER A 119 15.85 10.36 4.95
C SER A 119 16.21 8.89 5.18
N GLU A 120 17.51 8.57 5.15
CA GLU A 120 18.03 7.26 5.58
C GLU A 120 17.72 6.92 7.04
N LEU A 121 17.34 7.91 7.85
CA LEU A 121 16.90 7.72 9.23
C LEU A 121 15.52 7.06 9.35
N VAL A 122 14.81 6.88 8.23
CA VAL A 122 13.51 6.22 8.20
C VAL A 122 13.72 4.73 7.92
N ASP A 123 13.66 3.92 8.98
CA ASP A 123 13.93 2.47 8.92
C ASP A 123 12.96 1.66 8.03
N ARG A 124 11.75 2.19 7.80
CA ARG A 124 10.72 1.54 6.98
C ARG A 124 10.08 2.53 6.04
N ASP A 125 10.18 2.24 4.74
CA ASP A 125 9.57 3.07 3.73
C ASP A 125 8.04 2.91 3.75
N VAL A 126 7.35 4.00 4.09
CA VAL A 126 5.89 4.09 4.03
C VAL A 126 5.55 4.76 2.70
N PRO A 127 4.81 4.10 1.79
CA PRO A 127 4.59 4.63 0.45
C PRO A 127 3.98 6.04 0.46
N ALA A 128 4.60 6.97 -0.26
CA ALA A 128 4.19 8.38 -0.27
C ALA A 128 2.72 8.57 -0.69
N ARG A 129 2.29 7.82 -1.72
CA ARG A 129 0.89 7.80 -2.19
C ARG A 129 -0.08 7.37 -1.08
N TRP A 130 0.34 6.44 -0.24
CA TRP A 130 -0.47 5.97 0.87
C TRP A 130 -0.61 7.06 1.95
N LEU A 131 0.49 7.69 2.37
CA LEU A 131 0.43 8.78 3.37
C LEU A 131 -0.50 9.91 2.92
N LEU A 132 -0.39 10.32 1.66
CA LEU A 132 -1.28 11.32 1.07
C LEU A 132 -2.74 10.87 1.09
N SER A 133 -3.03 9.61 0.72
CA SER A 133 -4.41 9.11 0.74
C SER A 133 -5.00 9.06 2.15
N GLN A 134 -4.18 8.80 3.18
CA GLN A 134 -4.63 8.85 4.57
C GLN A 134 -5.01 10.28 4.99
N MET A 135 -4.22 11.28 4.57
CA MET A 135 -4.53 12.68 4.85
C MET A 135 -5.80 13.12 4.12
N GLN A 136 -5.95 12.74 2.85
CA GLN A 136 -7.18 13.04 2.10
C GLN A 136 -8.40 12.37 2.72
N LEU A 137 -8.32 11.08 3.06
CA LEU A 137 -9.40 10.37 3.73
C LEU A 137 -9.81 11.04 5.04
N ALA A 138 -8.82 11.56 5.80
CA ALA A 138 -9.07 12.24 7.06
C ALA A 138 -9.69 13.64 6.91
N TYR A 139 -9.33 14.41 5.90
CA TYR A 139 -9.72 15.83 5.82
C TYR A 139 -10.67 16.19 4.69
N TRP A 140 -10.80 15.38 3.63
CA TRP A 140 -11.65 15.76 2.51
C TRP A 140 -13.14 15.66 2.87
N PRO A 141 -14.00 16.44 2.19
CA PRO A 141 -15.44 16.28 2.32
C PRO A 141 -15.89 14.87 1.91
N GLU A 142 -16.85 14.33 2.65
CA GLU A 142 -17.45 13.00 2.38
C GLU A 142 -17.86 12.84 0.92
N LYS A 143 -18.53 13.85 0.38
CA LYS A 143 -19.03 13.85 -1.00
C LYS A 143 -17.90 13.66 -2.03
N ALA A 144 -16.76 14.31 -1.84
CA ALA A 144 -15.61 14.17 -2.74
C ALA A 144 -15.02 12.76 -2.65
N LEU A 145 -14.92 12.21 -1.44
CA LEU A 145 -14.42 10.86 -1.20
C LEU A 145 -15.36 9.80 -1.81
N GLN A 146 -16.67 9.90 -1.58
CA GLN A 146 -17.67 8.96 -2.15
C GLN A 146 -17.68 8.96 -3.68
N GLN A 147 -17.42 10.10 -4.32
CA GLN A 147 -17.28 10.18 -5.79
C GLN A 147 -16.01 9.49 -6.28
N ALA A 148 -14.93 9.52 -5.50
CA ALA A 148 -13.64 8.93 -5.87
C ALA A 148 -13.55 7.44 -5.56
N TYR A 149 -14.13 6.97 -4.46
CA TYR A 149 -14.10 5.56 -4.05
C TYR A 149 -15.24 4.77 -4.71
N HIS A 150 -14.90 4.09 -5.80
CA HIS A 150 -15.79 3.21 -6.54
C HIS A 150 -15.11 1.87 -6.87
N GLY A 151 -15.88 0.95 -7.45
CA GLY A 151 -15.40 -0.39 -7.79
C GLY A 151 -15.18 -1.22 -6.52
N PRO A 152 -13.98 -1.77 -6.28
CA PRO A 152 -13.73 -2.58 -5.11
C PRO A 152 -13.59 -1.72 -3.84
N TRP A 153 -13.49 -0.38 -3.94
CA TRP A 153 -13.42 0.49 -2.77
C TRP A 153 -14.80 0.97 -2.34
N SER A 154 -15.06 0.96 -1.04
CA SER A 154 -16.24 1.63 -0.47
C SER A 154 -15.89 2.42 0.77
N LEU A 155 -16.53 3.59 0.91
CA LEU A 155 -16.42 4.45 2.08
C LEU A 155 -17.72 4.39 2.88
N ARG A 156 -17.59 4.19 4.19
CA ARG A 156 -18.69 4.41 5.13
C ARG A 156 -18.29 5.54 6.06
N GLN A 157 -19.18 6.51 6.23
CA GLN A 157 -18.98 7.59 7.17
C GLN A 157 -20.11 7.55 8.20
N GLU A 158 -19.70 7.56 9.46
CA GLU A 158 -20.55 7.72 10.62
C GLU A 158 -20.13 9.00 11.35
N ALA A 159 -20.91 9.44 12.34
CA ALA A 159 -20.80 10.78 12.93
C ALA A 159 -19.36 11.24 13.22
N ARG A 160 -18.50 10.37 13.76
CA ARG A 160 -17.10 10.68 14.09
C ARG A 160 -16.11 9.64 13.56
N GLU A 161 -16.53 8.85 12.58
CA GLU A 161 -15.68 7.81 12.02
C GLU A 161 -15.81 7.72 10.49
N ARG A 162 -14.70 7.42 9.83
CA ARG A 162 -14.67 7.03 8.42
C ARG A 162 -13.99 5.69 8.27
N ALA A 163 -14.69 4.75 7.69
CA ALA A 163 -14.21 3.42 7.41
C ALA A 163 -14.05 3.25 5.90
N LEU A 164 -12.83 2.96 5.46
CA LEU A 164 -12.51 2.61 4.08
C LEU A 164 -12.37 1.09 3.98
N TYR A 165 -13.20 0.50 3.12
CA TYR A 165 -13.21 -0.93 2.84
C TYR A 165 -12.67 -1.20 1.44
N LEU A 166 -11.96 -2.31 1.32
CA LEU A 166 -11.68 -2.94 0.04
C LEU A 166 -12.50 -4.22 -0.02
N GLU A 167 -13.46 -4.24 -0.94
CA GLU A 167 -14.56 -5.19 -1.01
C GLU A 167 -15.32 -5.13 0.32
N ASP A 168 -15.22 -6.16 1.15
CA ASP A 168 -15.83 -6.21 2.49
C ASP A 168 -14.79 -6.15 3.64
N GLU A 169 -13.50 -6.01 3.31
CA GLU A 169 -12.43 -5.95 4.30
C GLU A 169 -12.19 -4.51 4.75
N LEU A 170 -12.28 -4.25 6.06
CA LEU A 170 -11.91 -2.96 6.64
C LEU A 170 -10.40 -2.74 6.50
N VAL A 171 -10.00 -1.78 5.66
CA VAL A 171 -8.60 -1.44 5.44
C VAL A 171 -8.16 -0.30 6.35
N VAL A 172 -8.93 0.79 6.38
CA VAL A 172 -8.61 2.00 7.15
C VAL A 172 -9.80 2.43 8.00
N MET A 173 -9.53 2.81 9.24
CA MET A 173 -10.47 3.53 10.09
C MET A 173 -9.86 4.88 10.47
N VAL A 174 -10.60 5.96 10.26
CA VAL A 174 -10.31 7.29 10.80
C VAL A 174 -11.32 7.54 11.91
N SER A 175 -10.84 7.83 13.12
CA SER A 175 -11.69 8.21 14.26
C SER A 175 -11.34 9.62 14.70
N TYR A 176 -12.35 10.47 14.81
CA TYR A 176 -12.19 11.87 15.22
C TYR A 176 -12.52 12.06 16.70
N ALA A 177 -11.85 13.03 17.35
CA ALA A 177 -12.22 13.44 18.71
C ALA A 177 -13.65 14.00 18.77
N ALA A 178 -14.22 14.08 19.97
CA ALA A 178 -15.61 14.48 20.18
C ALA A 178 -15.93 15.90 19.71
N ASP A 179 -14.94 16.78 19.79
CA ASP A 179 -14.96 18.19 19.46
C ASP A 179 -14.41 18.47 18.05
N PHE A 180 -14.21 17.45 17.22
CA PHE A 180 -13.70 17.64 15.87
C PHE A 180 -14.76 18.28 14.96
N SER A 181 -14.58 19.56 14.66
CA SER A 181 -15.33 20.33 13.66
C SER A 181 -14.59 20.48 12.33
N GLY A 182 -13.30 20.10 12.29
CA GLY A 182 -12.42 20.30 11.15
C GLY A 182 -10.96 20.42 11.58
N PRO A 183 -10.05 20.76 10.65
CA PRO A 183 -8.64 20.98 10.96
C PRO A 183 -8.48 22.32 11.70
N GLU A 184 -8.73 22.32 13.00
CA GLU A 184 -8.54 23.45 13.92
C GLU A 184 -7.39 23.18 14.91
N ALA A 185 -6.84 24.22 15.53
CA ALA A 185 -5.83 24.02 16.57
C ALA A 185 -6.42 23.26 17.78
N GLY A 186 -5.72 22.24 18.25
CA GLY A 186 -6.19 21.32 19.29
C GLY A 186 -6.98 20.12 18.76
N SER A 187 -7.42 20.13 17.49
CA SER A 187 -8.14 19.01 16.90
C SER A 187 -7.29 17.74 16.89
N GLN A 188 -7.93 16.61 17.22
CA GLN A 188 -7.27 15.31 17.29
C GLN A 188 -8.03 14.28 16.45
N LEU A 189 -7.27 13.43 15.78
CA LEU A 189 -7.80 12.27 15.08
C LEU A 189 -6.81 11.11 15.11
N THR A 190 -7.33 9.90 14.90
CA THR A 190 -6.53 8.69 14.78
C THR A 190 -6.84 7.99 13.46
N ILE A 191 -5.80 7.55 12.76
CA ILE A 191 -5.91 6.75 11.55
C ILE A 191 -5.31 5.37 11.85
N LYS A 192 -6.12 4.32 11.74
CA LYS A 192 -5.71 2.93 11.93
C LYS A 192 -5.77 2.18 10.60
N HIS A 193 -4.64 1.65 10.18
CA HIS A 193 -4.51 0.84 8.97
C HIS A 193 -4.34 -0.64 9.31
N HIS A 194 -5.38 -1.44 9.04
CA HIS A 194 -5.48 -2.82 9.52
C HIS A 194 -4.50 -3.76 8.82
N ARG A 195 -4.34 -3.63 7.48
CA ARG A 195 -3.39 -4.46 6.71
C ARG A 195 -1.91 -4.17 6.99
N MET A 196 -1.60 -2.99 7.53
CA MET A 196 -0.22 -2.59 7.82
C MET A 196 0.10 -2.64 9.32
N ALA A 197 -0.88 -3.02 10.16
CA ALA A 197 -0.76 -2.99 11.62
C ALA A 197 -0.19 -1.65 12.14
N LEU A 198 -0.69 -0.54 11.59
CA LEU A 198 -0.14 0.81 11.79
C LEU A 198 -1.22 1.74 12.34
N VAL A 199 -0.86 2.55 13.34
CA VAL A 199 -1.73 3.58 13.91
C VAL A 199 -1.03 4.94 13.88
N MET A 200 -1.68 5.96 13.33
CA MET A 200 -1.24 7.35 13.38
C MET A 200 -2.20 8.13 14.27
N ALA A 201 -1.71 8.62 15.41
CA ALA A 201 -2.40 9.63 16.20
C ALA A 201 -1.90 11.01 15.77
N ILE A 202 -2.82 11.92 15.44
CA ILE A 202 -2.52 13.24 14.90
C ILE A 202 -3.20 14.28 15.78
N GLU A 203 -2.41 15.26 16.22
CA GLU A 203 -2.85 16.44 16.94
C GLU A 203 -2.46 17.67 16.12
N THR A 204 -3.44 18.47 15.74
CA THR A 204 -3.18 19.74 15.04
C THR A 204 -2.74 20.79 16.04
N LEU A 205 -1.49 21.22 15.95
CA LEU A 205 -0.91 22.21 16.86
C LEU A 205 -1.23 23.63 16.41
N LYS A 206 -1.20 23.87 15.09
CA LYS A 206 -1.43 25.20 14.51
C LYS A 206 -2.02 25.07 13.11
N VAL A 207 -2.89 26.01 12.79
CA VAL A 207 -3.48 26.18 11.46
C VAL A 207 -3.11 27.55 10.94
N LYS A 208 -2.77 27.64 9.66
CA LYS A 208 -2.50 28.89 8.96
C LYS A 208 -3.26 28.85 7.63
N GLU A 209 -4.13 29.82 7.39
CA GLU A 209 -4.70 30.00 6.06
C GLU A 209 -3.61 30.37 5.05
N LEU A 210 -3.64 29.75 3.90
CA LEU A 210 -2.75 30.10 2.81
C LEU A 210 -3.40 31.24 2.04
N ALA A 211 -2.70 32.36 1.88
CA ALA A 211 -3.15 33.40 0.97
C ALA A 211 -3.33 32.77 -0.42
N ALA A 212 -4.47 33.05 -1.06
CA ALA A 212 -4.59 32.80 -2.50
C ALA A 212 -3.38 33.47 -3.15
N ARG A 213 -2.61 32.74 -3.96
CA ARG A 213 -1.48 33.35 -4.67
C ARG A 213 -2.04 34.50 -5.52
N SER A 214 -1.86 35.73 -5.05
CA SER A 214 -2.04 36.91 -5.87
C SER A 214 -1.13 36.74 -7.08
N GLY A 215 -1.70 36.89 -8.28
CA GLY A 215 -0.94 36.91 -9.53
C GLY A 215 0.16 37.98 -9.50
N PRO A 216 1.13 37.91 -10.41
CA PRO A 216 2.37 38.66 -10.32
C PRO A 216 2.10 40.17 -10.17
N ASP A 217 2.75 40.69 -9.14
CA ASP A 217 2.84 42.09 -8.77
C ASP A 217 3.32 42.93 -9.97
N ASN A 218 2.76 44.14 -10.04
CA ASN A 218 2.88 45.08 -11.14
C ASN A 218 4.33 45.30 -11.58
N MET A 219 4.62 44.99 -12.84
CA MET A 219 5.71 45.61 -13.59
C MET A 219 5.28 47.04 -13.92
N SER A 220 5.60 47.97 -13.02
CA SER A 220 5.47 49.40 -13.27
C SER A 220 6.72 50.13 -12.75
N GLU A 221 7.87 49.75 -13.31
CA GLU A 221 9.06 50.61 -13.37
C GLU A 221 9.32 50.93 -14.85
N ALA A 222 8.65 51.98 -15.33
CA ALA A 222 9.15 52.78 -16.44
C ALA A 222 9.48 54.15 -15.84
N GLY A 223 10.69 54.25 -15.29
CA GLY A 223 11.30 55.50 -14.85
C GLY A 223 11.65 56.36 -16.06
N GLN A 224 11.35 57.64 -15.90
CA GLN A 224 11.68 58.77 -16.77
C GLN A 224 13.18 59.02 -16.87
#